data_AF-A0A1N5VXR6-F1
#
_entry.id   AF-A0A1N5VXR6-F1
#
_cell.length_a   1.000
_cell.length_b   1.000
_cell.length_c   1.000
_cell.angle_alpha   90.00
_cell.angle_beta   90.00
_cell.angle_gamma   90.00
#
_symmetry.space_group_name_H-M   'P 1'
#
loop_
_entity.id
_entity.type
_entity.pdbx_description
1 polymer ?
#
loop_
_entity_poly.entity_id
_entity_poly.type
_entity_poly.pdbx_seq_one_letter_code
_entity_poly.pdbx_strand_id
1 'polypeptide(L)' 'MTSLILRPTKKFGRVEGCVRCGRKRGMVRRYGIRMCRQCFRETAPAIGFKKYS' A
#
# COMPACT_ATOMS: atom_id res chain seq x y z
N MET A 1 4.93 -40.91 -10.22
CA MET A 1 5.69 -40.07 -9.26
C MET A 1 5.53 -38.60 -9.66
N THR A 2 4.34 -38.03 -9.51
CA THR A 2 4.08 -36.62 -9.80
C THR A 2 4.11 -35.85 -8.49
N SER A 3 5.23 -35.16 -8.25
CA SER A 3 5.44 -34.28 -7.11
C SER A 3 4.46 -33.10 -7.16
N LEU A 4 3.43 -33.12 -6.32
CA LEU A 4 2.52 -31.99 -6.14
C LEU A 4 3.19 -30.95 -5.22
N ILE A 5 3.82 -29.96 -5.83
CA ILE A 5 4.36 -28.79 -5.10
C ILE A 5 3.17 -27.88 -4.74
N LEU A 6 2.78 -27.87 -3.47
CA LEU A 6 1.75 -26.96 -2.93
C LEU A 6 2.28 -25.53 -2.95
N ARG A 7 1.79 -24.71 -3.88
CA ARG A 7 2.07 -23.27 -3.90
C ARG A 7 1.22 -22.56 -2.84
N PRO A 8 1.79 -21.62 -2.05
CA PRO A 8 1.00 -20.85 -1.11
C PRO A 8 -0.07 -20.05 -1.84
N THR A 9 -1.32 -20.20 -1.39
CA THR A 9 -2.50 -19.58 -2.01
C THR A 9 -2.62 -18.09 -1.71
N LYS A 10 -2.05 -17.64 -0.59
CA LYS A 10 -2.11 -16.24 -0.15
C LYS A 10 -0.89 -15.45 -0.61
N LYS A 11 -1.15 -14.26 -1.15
CA LYS A 11 -0.11 -13.31 -1.58
C LYS A 11 0.33 -12.46 -0.40
N PHE A 12 1.50 -12.75 0.15
CA PHE A 12 2.08 -11.99 1.26
C PHE A 12 3.13 -10.98 0.77
N GLY A 13 3.38 -9.94 1.57
CA GLY A 13 4.43 -8.95 1.32
C GLY A 13 4.02 -7.71 0.52
N ARG A 14 5.01 -7.08 -0.13
CA ARG A 14 4.85 -5.82 -0.88
C ARG A 14 4.38 -6.09 -2.31
N VAL A 15 3.20 -6.67 -2.44
CA VAL A 15 2.62 -7.06 -3.73
C VAL A 15 1.97 -5.86 -4.40
N GLU A 16 1.07 -5.18 -3.66
CA GLU A 16 0.36 -3.99 -4.12
C GLU A 16 1.12 -2.70 -3.77
N GLY A 17 1.28 -1.84 -4.77
CA GLY A 17 1.90 -0.52 -4.64
C GLY A 17 0.89 0.60 -4.35
N CYS A 18 1.39 1.83 -4.32
CA CYS A 18 0.58 3.03 -4.19
C CYS A 18 -0.42 3.15 -5.34
N VAL A 19 -1.68 3.49 -5.04
CA VAL A 19 -2.72 3.68 -6.08
C VAL A 19 -2.41 4.81 -7.06
N ARG A 20 -1.61 5.81 -6.65
CA ARG A 20 -1.29 6.99 -7.46
C ARG A 20 -0.01 6.85 -8.27
N CYS A 21 1.04 6.28 -7.68
CA CYS A 21 2.39 6.25 -8.29
C CYS A 21 3.01 4.87 -8.41
N GLY A 22 2.32 3.79 -8.03
CA GLY A 22 2.82 2.42 -8.11
C GLY A 22 3.98 2.06 -7.17
N ARG A 23 4.54 3.03 -6.44
CA ARG A 23 5.66 2.81 -5.51
C ARG A 23 5.26 1.83 -4.40
N LYS A 24 6.08 0.79 -4.18
CA LYS A 24 5.85 -0.27 -3.18
C LYS A 24 6.42 0.03 -1.79
N ARG A 25 7.27 1.05 -1.67
CA ARG A 25 7.91 1.45 -0.40
C ARG A 25 7.16 2.58 0.27
N GLY A 26 7.13 2.56 1.61
CA GLY A 26 6.54 3.64 2.41
C GLY A 26 5.02 3.78 2.20
N MET A 27 4.31 2.66 2.08
CA MET A 27 2.87 2.62 1.97
C MET A 27 2.22 3.01 3.30
N VAL A 28 1.43 4.07 3.28
CA VAL A 28 0.34 4.26 4.24
C VAL A 28 -0.71 3.21 3.89
N ARG A 29 -1.23 2.51 4.90
CA ARG A 29 -2.35 1.55 4.77
C ARG A 29 -3.43 1.76 5.85
N ARG A 30 -3.17 2.65 6.81
CA ARG A 30 -4.13 2.99 7.85
C ARG A 30 -5.35 3.66 7.22
N TYR A 31 -6.52 3.45 7.82
CA TYR A 31 -7.78 4.01 7.37
C TYR A 31 -8.17 3.65 5.92
N GLY A 32 -7.66 2.53 5.39
CA GLY A 32 -7.92 2.09 4.01
C GLY A 32 -7.18 2.90 2.94
N ILE A 33 -6.35 3.86 3.32
CA ILE A 33 -5.62 4.73 2.39
C ILE A 33 -4.44 3.93 1.83
N ARG A 34 -4.52 3.42 0.59
CA ARG A 34 -3.44 2.67 -0.09
C ARG A 34 -2.51 3.59 -0.89
N MET A 35 -1.86 4.56 -0.23
CA MET A 35 -0.96 5.52 -0.88
C MET A 35 0.44 5.48 -0.29
N CYS A 36 1.48 5.79 -1.07
CA CYS A 36 2.80 6.02 -0.51
C CYS A 36 2.84 7.35 0.26
N ARG A 37 3.77 7.47 1.21
CA ARG A 37 3.90 8.66 2.07
C ARG A 37 4.09 9.98 1.32
N GLN A 38 4.64 9.95 0.10
CA GLN A 38 4.83 11.15 -0.73
C GLN A 38 3.49 11.62 -1.29
N CYS A 39 2.79 10.74 -2.01
CA CYS A 39 1.46 11.03 -2.55
C CYS A 39 0.44 11.34 -1.45
N PHE A 40 0.56 10.68 -0.29
CA PHE A 40 -0.30 10.96 0.85
C PHE A 40 -0.12 12.40 1.35
N ARG A 41 1.12 12.92 1.45
CA ARG A 41 1.35 14.30 1.92
C ARG A 41 0.77 15.36 0.98
N GLU A 42 0.78 15.11 -0.33
CA GLU A 42 0.17 15.99 -1.32
C GLU A 42 -1.36 15.96 -1.25
N THR A 43 -1.95 14.80 -0.98
CA THR A 43 -3.41 14.60 -1.03
C THR A 43 -4.08 14.77 0.35
N ALA A 44 -3.30 14.69 1.44
CA ALA A 44 -3.78 14.75 2.81
C ALA A 44 -4.66 15.98 3.11
N PRO A 45 -4.29 17.21 2.68
CA PRO A 45 -5.14 18.38 2.90
C PRO A 45 -6.51 18.27 2.22
N ALA A 46 -6.55 17.71 1.00
CA ALA A 46 -7.79 17.54 0.23
C ALA A 46 -8.73 16.47 0.83
N ILE A 47 -8.16 15.48 1.51
CA ILE A 47 -8.92 14.43 2.24
C ILE A 47 -9.42 14.96 3.61
N GLY A 48 -8.96 16.14 4.03
CA GLY A 48 -9.35 16.75 5.31
C GLY A 48 -8.37 16.48 6.46
N PHE A 49 -7.20 15.91 6.19
CA PHE A 49 -6.13 15.82 7.20
C PHE A 49 -5.52 17.20 7.43
N LYS A 50 -5.56 17.66 8.68
CA LYS A 50 -4.89 18.89 9.14
C LYS A 50 -3.75 18.54 10.08
N LYS A 51 -2.64 19.26 9.95
CA LYS A 51 -1.49 19.18 10.86
C LYS A 51 -1.71 20.23 11.95
N TYR A 52 -1.86 19.79 13.21
CA TYR A 52 -2.10 20.67 14.35
C TYR A 52 -0.82 21.04 15.14
N SER A 53 0.32 20.45 14.78
CA SER A 53 1.66 20.72 15.36
C SER A 53 2.75 20.49 14.33
#